data_AF-A0A2K9EMZ8-F1
#
_entry.id   AF-A0A2K9EMZ8-F1
#
_cell.length_a   1.000
_cell.length_b   1.000
_cell.length_c   1.000
_cell.angle_alpha   90.00
_cell.angle_beta   90.00
_cell.angle_gamma   90.00
#
_symmetry.space_group_name_H-M   'P 1'
#
loop_
_entity.id
_entity.type
_entity.pdbx_description
1 polymer ?
#
loop_
_entity_poly.entity_id
_entity_poly.type
_entity_poly.pdbx_seq_one_letter_code
_entity_poly.pdbx_strand_id
1 'polypeptide(L)' 'MRIHHLGYAVKSMDVSIEEFVKLGYERVGETVADEARGVMIQFMNLGNYCIELVAPRMPLLQ' A
#
# COMPACT_ATOMS: atom_id res chain seq x y z
N MET A 1 17.92 3.66 16.01
CA MET A 1 16.90 3.96 14.96
C MET A 1 16.50 2.65 14.30
N ARG A 2 15.21 2.37 14.11
CA ARG A 2 14.71 1.16 13.43
C ARG A 2 13.95 1.57 12.17
N ILE A 3 14.03 0.77 11.11
CA ILE A 3 13.21 0.96 9.90
C ILE A 3 11.77 0.65 10.28
N HIS A 4 10.86 1.58 10.00
CA HIS A 4 9.43 1.40 10.27
C HIS A 4 8.73 0.65 9.13
N HIS A 5 8.96 1.06 7.89
CA HIS A 5 8.46 0.41 6.68
C HIS A 5 9.34 0.76 5.47
N LEU A 6 9.12 0.08 4.35
CA LEU A 6 9.63 0.46 3.03
C LEU A 6 8.47 0.91 2.13
N GLY A 7 8.54 2.14 1.60
CA GLY A 7 7.57 2.63 0.62
C GLY A 7 7.74 1.96 -0.73
N TYR A 8 6.64 1.46 -1.31
CA TYR A 8 6.61 0.73 -2.57
C TYR A 8 5.56 1.35 -3.50
N ALA A 9 6.02 2.08 -4.52
CA ALA A 9 5.14 2.69 -5.50
C ALA A 9 4.51 1.62 -6.42
N VAL A 10 3.19 1.64 -6.55
CA VAL A 10 2.43 0.69 -7.37
C VAL A 10 1.42 1.41 -8.26
N LYS A 11 0.97 0.76 -9.33
CA LYS A 11 0.02 1.38 -10.28
C LYS A 11 -1.44 1.28 -9.82
N SER A 12 -1.84 0.11 -9.32
CA SER A 12 -3.20 -0.20 -8.90
C SER A 12 -3.15 -0.84 -7.52
N MET A 13 -3.92 -0.29 -6.58
CA MET A 13 -3.91 -0.75 -5.20
C MET A 13 -4.41 -2.19 -5.10
N ASP A 14 -5.60 -2.48 -5.65
CA ASP A 14 -6.23 -3.79 -5.49
C ASP A 14 -5.41 -4.92 -6.10
N VAL A 15 -4.92 -4.73 -7.33
CA VAL A 15 -4.04 -5.70 -8.02
C VAL A 15 -2.77 -5.94 -7.19
N SER A 16 -2.17 -4.88 -6.66
CA SER A 16 -0.93 -5.02 -5.90
C SER A 16 -1.16 -5.78 -4.61
N ILE A 17 -2.25 -5.49 -3.88
CA ILE A 17 -2.55 -6.22 -2.66
C ILE A 17 -2.77 -7.72 -2.95
N GLU A 18 -3.49 -8.06 -4.01
CA GLU A 18 -3.65 -9.47 -4.42
C GLU A 18 -2.31 -10.16 -4.71
N GLU A 19 -1.40 -9.51 -5.43
CA GLU A 19 -0.07 -10.05 -5.72
C GLU A 19 0.77 -10.21 -4.44
N PHE A 20 0.76 -9.23 -3.54
CA PHE A 20 1.49 -9.33 -2.28
C PHE A 20 0.91 -10.40 -1.34
N VAL A 21 -0.41 -10.60 -1.33
CA VAL A 21 -1.04 -11.73 -0.61
C VAL A 21 -0.58 -13.07 -1.16
N LYS A 22 -0.43 -13.23 -2.48
CA LYS A 22 0.13 -14.46 -3.08
C LYS A 22 1.58 -14.72 -2.66
N LEU A 23 2.34 -13.66 -2.35
CA LEU A 23 3.70 -13.76 -1.80
C LEU A 23 3.73 -14.05 -0.29
N GLY A 24 2.56 -14.15 0.35
CA GLY A 24 2.42 -14.43 1.78
C GLY A 24 2.36 -13.18 2.67
N TYR A 25 2.27 -11.98 2.08
CA TYR A 25 2.03 -10.77 2.88
C TYR A 25 0.58 -10.70 3.37
N GLU A 26 0.40 -10.13 4.55
CA GLU A 26 -0.91 -9.87 5.14
C GLU A 26 -1.17 -8.37 5.20
N ARG A 27 -2.44 -7.96 4.98
CA ARG A 27 -2.85 -6.57 5.13
C ARG A 27 -2.72 -6.13 6.59
N VAL A 28 -2.21 -4.92 6.80
CA VAL A 28 -2.19 -4.25 8.10
C VAL A 28 -3.17 -3.08 8.06
N GLY A 29 -4.33 -3.25 8.72
CA GLY A 29 -5.40 -2.26 8.68
C GLY A 29 -6.04 -2.11 7.31
N GLU A 30 -6.79 -1.02 7.13
CA GLU A 30 -7.52 -0.71 5.91
C GLU A 30 -6.68 0.13 4.92
N THR A 31 -7.07 0.10 3.65
CA THR A 31 -6.53 1.02 2.65
C THR A 31 -7.01 2.45 2.95
N VAL A 32 -6.09 3.40 3.05
CA VAL A 32 -6.37 4.81 3.33
C VAL A 32 -6.21 5.65 2.07
N ALA A 33 -7.16 6.55 1.81
CA ALA A 33 -7.01 7.60 0.80
C ALA A 33 -6.37 8.83 1.44
N ASP A 34 -5.18 9.20 0.98
CA ASP A 34 -4.51 10.46 1.35
C ASP A 34 -4.78 11.51 0.27
N GLU A 35 -5.85 12.28 0.50
CA GLU A 35 -6.31 13.31 -0.46
C GLU A 35 -5.29 14.44 -0.64
N ALA A 36 -4.55 14.80 0.42
CA ALA A 36 -3.56 15.88 0.34
C ALA A 36 -2.36 15.49 -0.54
N ARG A 37 -2.02 14.20 -0.57
CA ARG A 37 -0.94 13.64 -1.40
C ARG A 37 -1.42 13.05 -2.72
N GLY A 38 -2.74 12.90 -2.92
CA GLY A 38 -3.32 12.29 -4.11
C GLY A 38 -2.96 10.82 -4.28
N VAL A 39 -2.86 10.06 -3.18
CA VAL A 39 -2.47 8.64 -3.20
C VAL A 39 -3.39 7.76 -2.36
N MET A 40 -3.42 6.48 -2.68
CA MET A 40 -3.96 5.41 -1.84
C MET A 40 -2.79 4.70 -1.14
N ILE A 41 -2.95 4.36 0.13
CA ILE A 41 -1.93 3.74 0.96
C ILE A 41 -2.47 2.45 1.58
N GLN A 42 -1.69 1.36 1.53
CA GLN A 42 -1.97 0.13 2.27
C GLN A 42 -0.66 -0.42 2.85
N PHE A 43 -0.64 -0.66 4.16
CA PHE A 43 0.46 -1.38 4.80
C PHE A 43 0.29 -2.89 4.65
N MET A 44 1.39 -3.59 4.36
CA MET A 44 1.44 -5.04 4.26
C MET A 44 2.62 -5.59 5.08
N ASN A 45 2.43 -6.70 5.77
CA ASN A 45 3.46 -7.35 6.59
C ASN A 45 3.80 -8.77 6.10
N LEU A 46 5.08 -9.12 6.14
CA LEU A 46 5.57 -10.49 6.03
C LEU A 46 6.69 -10.70 7.04
N GLY A 47 6.39 -11.34 8.17
CA GLY A 47 7.34 -11.49 9.28
C GLY A 47 7.80 -10.12 9.80
N ASN A 48 9.09 -9.83 9.65
CA ASN A 48 9.69 -8.55 10.08
C ASN A 48 9.72 -7.48 8.98
N TYR A 49 9.20 -7.77 7.78
CA TYR A 49 9.11 -6.81 6.70
C TYR A 49 7.76 -6.10 6.74
N CYS A 50 7.79 -4.78 6.84
CA CYS A 50 6.62 -3.91 6.66
C CYS A 50 6.83 -3.09 5.39
N ILE A 51 5.89 -3.20 4.45
CA ILE A 51 5.89 -2.39 3.24
C ILE A 51 4.64 -1.49 3.21
N GLU A 52 4.80 -0.30 2.65
CA GLU A 52 3.71 0.63 2.38
C GLU A 52 3.47 0.65 0.87
N LEU A 53 2.38 0.03 0.41
CA LEU A 53 1.95 0.18 -0.97
C LEU A 53 1.42 1.59 -1.15
N VAL A 54 1.95 2.32 -2.13
CA VAL A 54 1.53 3.69 -2.47
C VAL A 54 1.10 3.71 -3.93
N ALA A 55 -0.20 3.85 -4.16
CA ALA A 55 -0.78 3.93 -5.50
C ALA A 55 -1.27 5.35 -5.81
N PRO A 56 -1.15 5.85 -7.06
CA PRO A 56 -1.78 7.10 -7.43
C PRO A 56 -3.30 6.97 -7.27
N ARG A 57 -3.92 7.97 -6.65
CA ARG A 57 -5.39 8.07 -6.62
C ARG A 57 -5.82 8.72 -7.93
N MET A 58 -6.54 7.98 -8.77
CA MET A 58 -7.17 8.61 -9.93
C MET A 58 -8.17 9.65 -9.43
N PRO A 59 -8.16 10.89 -9.97
CA PRO A 59 -9.20 11.85 -9.69
C PRO A 59 -10.55 11.23 -10.08
N LEU A 60 -11.56 11.37 -9.21
CA LEU A 60 -12.93 11.18 -9.65
C LEU A 60 -13.16 12.17 -10.79
N LEU A 61 -13.48 11.69 -11.99
CA LEU A 61 -13.93 12.54 -13.09
C LEU A 61 -15.15 13.31 -12.57
N GLN A 62 -14.99 14.62 -12.35
CA GLN A 62 -16.09 15.55 -12.09
C GLN A 62 -16.72 15.99 -13.40
#